data_AF-A0A8A4ZGH3-F1
#
_entry.id   AF-A0A8A4ZGH3-F1
#
_cell.length_a   1.000
_cell.length_b   1.000
_cell.length_c   1.000
_cell.angle_alpha   90.00
_cell.angle_beta   90.00
_cell.angle_gamma   90.00
#
_symmetry.space_group_name_H-M   'P 1'
#
loop_
_entity.id
_entity.type
_entity.pdbx_description
1 polymer ?
#
loop_
_entity_poly.entity_id
_entity_poly.type
_entity_poly.pdbx_seq_one_letter_code
_entity_poly.pdbx_strand_id
1 'polypeptide(L)'
;MSRRLSSLAVALGAAFAIGLAGLPSAASSTATPPAANDAVRAAAALAADGTVHVTTAGDYSTGANVRAVLSTVARLGPDLHVALGDLSYGVAGAEQSWCDLVTQHVGATFPFELLAGNHESNGVNGNIDAFAACLPNRLPGLVGTYGRQWYVDVPAQAPLMRLVLISPGLTFPDGDYVYTAGSPRYAWTAAAIDGARAAGIPWVVVGMHKPCLSVGQYACESGADLQQLLLSKRVDLVLSGHEHLYQRTKQLALAPGCAAVTPATFDADCVVSGASTLTKGAGTVFATVGTGGITQRAVSTTDPEAPYFAAASGLATATWGVLDLRATATTLAARFERASGGTFADAFSIGPTAPGTPPFAADTFSRTTAIGFGAAETGGAWRTTGAAADFSVSAGAGRIRLPAPGAGRDVALAVASASTDLALTVAADRVATGSGLHVAVGARRVAGVGEYRAKVQLTATGTVALGLARVTGKTTETVLRATAAVPGLTYAAGTLLRVRVQAVGRAPTTLRARVWRASEPEPTTWTASVIDATAALQVSGTPGVNAYLSSAARNAPVRLLIDDVVARTP
;
A
#
# COMPACT_ATOMS: atom_id res chain seq x y z
N MET A 1 -81.22 9.28 -18.93
CA MET A 1 -81.61 10.66 -18.54
C MET A 1 -80.63 11.62 -19.16
N SER A 2 -81.14 12.42 -20.07
CA SER A 2 -80.46 13.26 -21.06
C SER A 2 -80.30 14.69 -20.54
N ARG A 3 -79.19 15.35 -20.91
CA ARG A 3 -79.07 16.81 -21.20
C ARG A 3 -77.75 17.01 -21.95
N ARG A 4 -77.79 17.10 -23.29
CA ARG A 4 -77.88 18.32 -24.14
C ARG A 4 -76.58 19.14 -24.11
N LEU A 5 -75.73 19.08 -25.15
CA LEU A 5 -75.77 19.81 -26.45
C LEU A 5 -75.56 21.32 -26.33
N SER A 6 -74.50 21.84 -26.96
CA SER A 6 -74.39 23.10 -27.76
C SER A 6 -72.92 23.25 -28.20
N SER A 7 -72.50 22.90 -29.42
CA SER A 7 -72.64 23.64 -30.69
C SER A 7 -71.85 24.96 -30.73
N LEU A 8 -70.76 25.02 -31.50
CA LEU A 8 -70.64 25.95 -32.63
C LEU A 8 -69.43 25.61 -33.51
N ALA A 9 -69.66 25.62 -34.82
CA ALA A 9 -68.68 25.48 -35.87
C ALA A 9 -68.67 26.75 -36.74
N VAL A 10 -67.59 26.88 -37.53
CA VAL A 10 -67.45 27.65 -38.78
C VAL A 10 -67.03 29.12 -38.65
N ALA A 11 -65.83 29.46 -39.14
CA ALA A 11 -65.67 30.23 -40.39
C ALA A 11 -64.19 30.37 -40.82
N LEU A 12 -63.95 30.04 -42.09
CA LEU A 12 -62.77 30.33 -42.91
C LEU A 12 -62.60 31.85 -43.13
N GLY A 13 -61.35 32.32 -43.28
CA GLY A 13 -61.04 33.63 -43.87
C GLY A 13 -59.54 33.87 -43.96
N ALA A 14 -59.05 34.13 -45.18
CA ALA A 14 -57.66 33.97 -45.59
C ALA A 14 -56.77 35.24 -45.49
N ALA A 15 -55.47 34.98 -45.35
CA ALA A 15 -54.28 35.67 -45.91
C ALA A 15 -54.03 37.18 -45.70
N PHE A 16 -52.90 37.52 -45.05
CA PHE A 16 -51.82 38.32 -45.66
C PHE A 16 -50.48 38.14 -44.90
N ALA A 17 -49.38 38.26 -45.63
CA ALA A 17 -48.02 37.78 -45.29
C ALA A 17 -47.15 38.73 -44.46
N ILE A 18 -46.11 38.16 -43.80
CA ILE A 18 -44.65 38.48 -43.85
C ILE A 18 -43.97 38.10 -42.53
N GLY A 19 -42.85 37.35 -42.59
CA GLY A 19 -41.74 37.51 -41.62
C GLY A 19 -41.14 36.27 -40.93
N LEU A 20 -40.20 35.61 -41.62
CA LEU A 20 -38.95 34.97 -41.17
C LEU A 20 -38.87 33.87 -40.06
N ALA A 21 -38.16 32.80 -40.49
CA ALA A 21 -37.14 31.98 -39.79
C ALA A 21 -37.56 30.71 -39.02
N GLY A 22 -36.98 29.56 -39.42
CA GLY A 22 -36.86 28.37 -38.55
C GLY A 22 -36.84 26.99 -39.25
N LEU A 23 -35.67 26.59 -39.77
CA LEU A 23 -35.03 25.24 -39.84
C LEU A 23 -35.82 23.96 -40.28
N PRO A 24 -35.26 23.13 -41.19
CA PRO A 24 -35.94 21.95 -41.72
C PRO A 24 -35.61 20.61 -41.04
N SER A 25 -36.63 19.74 -41.11
CA SER A 25 -36.74 18.28 -41.01
C SER A 25 -35.46 17.43 -41.19
N ALA A 26 -35.26 16.46 -40.30
CA ALA A 26 -34.34 15.35 -40.49
C ALA A 26 -35.08 14.11 -41.06
N ALA A 27 -34.61 13.69 -42.23
CA ALA A 27 -34.97 12.46 -42.91
C ALA A 27 -34.28 11.24 -42.29
N SER A 28 -34.91 10.08 -42.49
CA SER A 28 -34.36 8.74 -42.25
C SER A 28 -33.08 8.49 -43.07
N SER A 29 -32.04 7.98 -42.42
CA SER A 29 -30.89 7.35 -43.09
C SER A 29 -30.58 6.01 -42.43
N THR A 30 -30.49 4.98 -43.28
CA THR A 30 -30.03 3.63 -42.99
C THR A 30 -28.52 3.66 -42.78
N ALA A 31 -28.02 3.20 -41.63
CA ALA A 31 -26.59 3.08 -41.36
C ALA A 31 -26.15 1.62 -41.42
N THR A 32 -25.29 1.33 -42.39
CA THR A 32 -24.51 0.12 -42.63
C THR A 32 -23.75 -0.34 -41.37
N PRO A 33 -23.55 -1.65 -41.12
CA PRO A 33 -22.77 -2.12 -39.96
C PRO A 33 -21.34 -1.56 -40.01
N PRO A 34 -20.75 -1.13 -38.87
CA PRO A 34 -19.41 -0.59 -38.87
C PRO A 34 -18.39 -1.69 -39.19
N ALA A 35 -17.47 -1.35 -40.08
CA ALA A 35 -16.34 -2.17 -40.47
C ALA A 35 -15.33 -2.30 -39.31
N ALA A 36 -14.52 -3.36 -39.35
CA ALA A 36 -13.50 -3.76 -38.36
C ALA A 36 -12.52 -2.68 -37.84
N ASN A 37 -12.56 -1.45 -38.37
CA ASN A 37 -11.74 -0.32 -37.94
C ASN A 37 -12.20 0.35 -36.65
N ASP A 38 -13.47 0.23 -36.22
CA ASP A 38 -13.96 0.92 -35.02
C ASP A 38 -13.55 0.22 -33.71
N ALA A 39 -13.39 -1.11 -33.72
CA ALA A 39 -12.79 -1.86 -32.61
C ALA A 39 -11.31 -1.51 -32.42
N VAL A 40 -10.60 -1.24 -33.51
CA VAL A 40 -9.19 -0.77 -33.49
C VAL A 40 -9.09 0.66 -32.96
N ARG A 41 -10.09 1.52 -33.21
CA ARG A 41 -10.16 2.89 -32.67
C ARG A 41 -10.47 2.93 -31.17
N ALA A 42 -11.33 2.04 -30.68
CA ALA A 42 -11.57 1.89 -29.24
C ALA A 42 -10.30 1.42 -28.50
N ALA A 43 -9.53 0.49 -29.09
CA ALA A 43 -8.23 0.08 -28.55
C ALA A 43 -7.17 1.21 -28.61
N ALA A 44 -7.18 2.03 -29.66
CA ALA A 44 -6.26 3.15 -29.82
C ALA A 44 -6.53 4.32 -28.85
N ALA A 45 -7.76 4.50 -28.37
CA ALA A 45 -8.11 5.51 -27.37
C ALA A 45 -7.50 5.19 -25.98
N LEU A 46 -7.28 3.91 -25.67
CA LEU A 46 -6.71 3.45 -24.39
C LEU A 46 -5.21 3.77 -24.22
N ALA A 47 -4.51 4.11 -25.31
CA ALA A 47 -3.06 4.38 -25.28
C ALA A 47 -2.71 5.86 -25.03
N ALA A 48 -3.68 6.78 -25.07
CA ALA A 48 -3.39 8.21 -25.22
C ALA A 48 -2.96 8.93 -23.92
N ASP A 49 -3.42 8.50 -22.74
CA ASP A 49 -3.23 9.25 -21.48
C ASP A 49 -2.37 8.54 -20.42
N GLY A 50 -1.75 7.40 -20.76
CA GLY A 50 -0.89 6.65 -19.83
C GLY A 50 -1.60 6.20 -18.53
N THR A 51 -2.93 6.05 -18.60
CA THR A 51 -3.80 5.65 -17.50
C THR A 51 -4.78 4.58 -17.98
N VAL A 52 -5.06 3.59 -17.15
CA VAL A 52 -6.17 2.64 -17.32
C VAL A 52 -7.23 2.90 -16.26
N HIS A 53 -8.49 2.94 -16.66
CA HIS A 53 -9.66 3.18 -15.83
C HIS A 53 -10.58 1.95 -15.84
N VAL A 54 -10.64 1.22 -14.71
CA VAL A 54 -11.46 0.00 -14.57
C VAL A 54 -12.48 0.21 -13.47
N THR A 55 -13.71 -0.22 -13.67
CA THR A 55 -14.68 -0.38 -12.56
C THR A 55 -14.95 -1.85 -12.29
N THR A 56 -15.33 -2.20 -11.07
CA THR A 56 -15.65 -3.60 -10.73
C THR A 56 -16.69 -3.70 -9.62
N ALA A 57 -17.51 -4.74 -9.69
CA ALA A 57 -18.43 -5.19 -8.64
C ALA A 57 -18.77 -6.68 -8.89
N GLY A 58 -19.33 -7.35 -7.89
CA GLY A 58 -20.02 -8.64 -8.03
C GLY A 58 -21.44 -8.55 -7.48
N ASP A 59 -22.21 -9.62 -7.64
CA ASP A 59 -23.45 -9.84 -6.89
C ASP A 59 -24.56 -8.84 -7.28
N TYR A 60 -25.00 -8.91 -8.53
CA TYR A 60 -25.84 -7.88 -9.16
C TYR A 60 -27.35 -8.04 -8.94
N SER A 61 -27.94 -9.15 -9.37
CA SER A 61 -29.40 -9.34 -9.48
C SER A 61 -30.04 -8.49 -10.61
N THR A 62 -31.34 -8.20 -10.51
CA THR A 62 -32.17 -7.56 -11.57
C THR A 62 -32.98 -6.34 -11.10
N GLY A 63 -32.82 -5.95 -9.82
CA GLY A 63 -33.61 -4.90 -9.16
C GLY A 63 -33.20 -3.45 -9.44
N ALA A 64 -33.69 -2.52 -8.62
CA ALA A 64 -33.39 -1.09 -8.77
C ALA A 64 -31.92 -0.74 -8.46
N ASN A 65 -31.29 -1.47 -7.52
CA ASN A 65 -29.89 -1.21 -7.14
C ASN A 65 -28.91 -1.54 -8.28
N VAL A 66 -29.08 -2.67 -8.98
CA VAL A 66 -28.24 -2.98 -10.15
C VAL A 66 -28.39 -1.93 -11.26
N ARG A 67 -29.60 -1.40 -11.49
CA ARG A 67 -29.81 -0.30 -12.47
C ARG A 67 -29.04 0.94 -12.08
N ALA A 68 -29.04 1.29 -10.79
CA ALA A 68 -28.26 2.42 -10.28
C ALA A 68 -26.74 2.18 -10.42
N VAL A 69 -26.28 0.95 -10.14
CA VAL A 69 -24.88 0.54 -10.31
C VAL A 69 -24.45 0.62 -11.77
N LEU A 70 -25.22 0.05 -12.70
CA LEU A 70 -24.94 0.13 -14.14
C LEU A 70 -24.97 1.57 -14.67
N SER A 71 -25.93 2.38 -14.22
CA SER A 71 -25.97 3.82 -14.53
C SER A 71 -24.74 4.56 -13.99
N THR A 72 -24.23 4.14 -12.83
CA THR A 72 -23.01 4.69 -12.24
C THR A 72 -21.78 4.31 -13.07
N VAL A 73 -21.68 3.05 -13.54
CA VAL A 73 -20.62 2.61 -14.47
C VAL A 73 -20.65 3.48 -15.73
N ALA A 74 -21.82 3.63 -16.36
CA ALA A 74 -21.98 4.46 -17.56
C ALA A 74 -21.57 5.93 -17.32
N ARG A 75 -21.93 6.49 -16.16
CA ARG A 75 -21.58 7.87 -15.76
C ARG A 75 -20.09 8.05 -15.51
N LEU A 76 -19.43 7.06 -14.90
CA LEU A 76 -17.99 7.11 -14.62
C LEU A 76 -17.17 7.02 -15.92
N GLY A 77 -17.71 6.38 -16.97
CA GLY A 77 -17.07 6.24 -18.26
C GLY A 77 -15.71 5.54 -18.22
N PRO A 78 -15.59 4.36 -17.57
CA PRO A 78 -14.33 3.63 -17.52
C PRO A 78 -13.97 3.02 -18.89
N ASP A 79 -12.75 2.54 -19.01
CA ASP A 79 -12.28 1.78 -20.17
C ASP A 79 -12.95 0.40 -20.25
N LEU A 80 -13.16 -0.21 -19.08
CA LEU A 80 -13.84 -1.49 -18.92
C LEU A 80 -14.51 -1.64 -17.56
N HIS A 81 -15.44 -2.58 -17.48
CA HIS A 81 -16.02 -3.06 -16.22
C HIS A 81 -15.75 -4.54 -16.04
N VAL A 82 -15.38 -4.98 -14.84
CA VAL A 82 -15.21 -6.41 -14.51
C VAL A 82 -16.31 -6.83 -13.53
N ALA A 83 -17.19 -7.73 -13.98
CA ALA A 83 -18.20 -8.37 -13.16
C ALA A 83 -17.64 -9.62 -12.47
N LEU A 84 -17.56 -9.59 -11.14
CA LEU A 84 -16.91 -10.61 -10.30
C LEU A 84 -17.85 -11.78 -9.93
N GLY A 85 -18.74 -12.17 -10.84
CA GLY A 85 -19.68 -13.28 -10.65
C GLY A 85 -20.97 -12.91 -9.93
N ASP A 86 -21.89 -13.87 -9.93
CA ASP A 86 -23.27 -13.77 -9.45
C ASP A 86 -24.03 -12.64 -10.14
N LEU A 87 -24.42 -12.93 -11.39
CA LEU A 87 -24.93 -11.96 -12.34
C LEU A 87 -26.43 -11.74 -12.11
N SER A 88 -27.30 -12.60 -12.65
CA SER A 88 -28.74 -12.37 -12.64
C SER A 88 -29.46 -12.89 -11.40
N TYR A 89 -28.92 -13.92 -10.74
CA TYR A 89 -29.64 -14.79 -9.77
C TYR A 89 -30.94 -15.39 -10.33
N GLY A 90 -31.06 -15.42 -11.66
CA GLY A 90 -32.26 -15.86 -12.37
C GLY A 90 -32.33 -17.37 -12.53
N VAL A 91 -33.14 -17.80 -13.49
CA VAL A 91 -33.19 -19.19 -13.95
C VAL A 91 -32.38 -19.32 -15.24
N ALA A 92 -31.76 -20.48 -15.46
CA ALA A 92 -31.09 -20.77 -16.72
C ALA A 92 -32.06 -20.65 -17.91
N GLY A 93 -31.59 -20.03 -19.00
CA GLY A 93 -32.39 -19.66 -20.16
C GLY A 93 -32.91 -18.21 -20.16
N ALA A 94 -32.79 -17.48 -19.04
CA ALA A 94 -33.20 -16.08 -18.92
C ALA A 94 -32.02 -15.08 -18.97
N GLU A 95 -30.81 -15.53 -19.29
CA GLU A 95 -29.57 -14.74 -19.27
C GLU A 95 -29.64 -13.52 -20.19
N GLN A 96 -30.29 -13.66 -21.36
CA GLN A 96 -30.43 -12.58 -22.34
C GLN A 96 -31.09 -11.33 -21.74
N SER A 97 -32.10 -11.48 -20.89
CA SER A 97 -32.77 -10.32 -20.28
C SER A 97 -31.86 -9.51 -19.37
N TRP A 98 -30.90 -10.17 -18.73
CA TRP A 98 -29.88 -9.50 -17.92
C TRP A 98 -28.79 -8.86 -18.79
N CYS A 99 -28.37 -9.54 -19.86
CA CYS A 99 -27.49 -8.94 -20.87
C CYS A 99 -28.10 -7.68 -21.51
N ASP A 100 -29.40 -7.70 -21.82
CA ASP A 100 -30.13 -6.54 -22.33
C ASP A 100 -30.16 -5.41 -21.30
N LEU A 101 -30.38 -5.74 -20.02
CA LEU A 101 -30.31 -4.77 -18.93
C LEU A 101 -28.93 -4.09 -18.87
N VAL A 102 -27.85 -4.85 -18.96
CA VAL A 102 -26.47 -4.32 -18.98
C VAL A 102 -26.27 -3.41 -20.19
N THR A 103 -26.49 -3.93 -21.40
CA THR A 103 -26.21 -3.21 -22.65
C THR A 103 -27.08 -1.96 -22.83
N GLN A 104 -28.30 -1.91 -22.27
CA GLN A 104 -29.14 -0.70 -22.23
C GLN A 104 -28.52 0.43 -21.41
N HIS A 105 -27.73 0.13 -20.37
CA HIS A 105 -27.13 1.14 -19.50
C HIS A 105 -25.73 1.54 -19.94
N VAL A 106 -24.87 0.57 -20.25
CA VAL A 106 -23.44 0.83 -20.55
C VAL A 106 -23.13 0.82 -22.05
N GLY A 107 -24.08 0.41 -22.88
CA GLY A 107 -23.91 0.29 -24.33
C GLY A 107 -23.47 -1.11 -24.78
N ALA A 108 -23.95 -1.53 -25.95
CA ALA A 108 -23.72 -2.87 -26.48
C ALA A 108 -22.26 -3.18 -26.90
N THR A 109 -21.41 -2.16 -27.01
CA THR A 109 -19.99 -2.29 -27.40
C THR A 109 -19.03 -2.04 -26.25
N PHE A 110 -19.53 -1.63 -25.09
CA PHE A 110 -18.69 -1.36 -23.92
C PHE A 110 -18.07 -2.66 -23.40
N PRO A 111 -16.76 -2.67 -23.04
CA PRO A 111 -16.11 -3.83 -22.44
C PRO A 111 -16.65 -4.14 -21.03
N PHE A 112 -17.73 -4.91 -20.98
CA PHE A 112 -18.31 -5.45 -19.76
C PHE A 112 -17.87 -6.91 -19.60
N GLU A 113 -16.75 -7.10 -18.92
CA GLU A 113 -16.02 -8.36 -18.85
C GLU A 113 -16.53 -9.25 -17.70
N LEU A 114 -16.67 -10.55 -17.98
CA LEU A 114 -17.34 -11.49 -17.09
C LEU A 114 -16.40 -12.46 -16.39
N LEU A 115 -16.76 -12.79 -15.15
CA LEU A 115 -16.30 -13.95 -14.40
C LEU A 115 -17.52 -14.66 -13.79
N ALA A 116 -17.51 -15.98 -13.72
CA ALA A 116 -18.58 -16.77 -13.11
C ALA A 116 -18.56 -16.67 -11.58
N GLY A 117 -19.74 -16.59 -10.98
CA GLY A 117 -19.96 -16.91 -9.57
C GLY A 117 -20.56 -18.30 -9.39
N ASN A 118 -20.90 -18.66 -8.14
CA ASN A 118 -21.54 -19.94 -7.88
C ASN A 118 -22.94 -20.02 -8.51
N HIS A 119 -23.61 -18.90 -8.76
CA HIS A 119 -24.91 -18.88 -9.43
C HIS A 119 -24.84 -19.18 -10.95
N GLU A 120 -23.68 -19.00 -11.61
CA GLU A 120 -23.52 -19.27 -13.05
C GLU A 120 -22.72 -20.55 -13.36
N SER A 121 -21.98 -21.06 -12.38
CA SER A 121 -20.99 -22.13 -12.62
C SER A 121 -21.62 -23.50 -12.92
N ASN A 122 -22.68 -23.88 -12.21
CA ASN A 122 -23.26 -25.23 -12.25
C ASN A 122 -24.63 -25.29 -12.96
N GLY A 123 -25.07 -24.20 -13.59
CA GLY A 123 -26.34 -24.15 -14.33
C GLY A 123 -27.59 -23.90 -13.49
N VAL A 124 -27.48 -23.77 -12.16
CA VAL A 124 -28.66 -23.62 -11.28
C VAL A 124 -29.33 -22.26 -11.44
N ASN A 125 -28.55 -21.17 -11.53
CA ASN A 125 -29.09 -19.81 -11.64
C ASN A 125 -28.61 -19.06 -12.88
N GLY A 126 -28.30 -19.82 -13.91
CA GLY A 126 -27.75 -19.35 -15.17
C GLY A 126 -26.55 -20.19 -15.58
N ASN A 127 -26.16 -20.03 -16.84
CA ASN A 127 -24.95 -20.63 -17.39
C ASN A 127 -23.98 -19.54 -17.85
N ILE A 128 -22.75 -19.55 -17.34
CA ILE A 128 -21.74 -18.54 -17.71
C ILE A 128 -21.50 -18.45 -19.22
N ASP A 129 -21.57 -19.56 -19.96
CA ASP A 129 -21.36 -19.55 -21.41
C ASP A 129 -22.51 -18.85 -22.14
N ALA A 130 -23.74 -18.93 -21.61
CA ALA A 130 -24.89 -18.19 -22.15
C ALA A 130 -24.76 -16.67 -21.90
N PHE A 131 -24.30 -16.28 -20.71
CA PHE A 131 -23.96 -14.87 -20.45
C PHE A 131 -22.82 -14.38 -21.35
N ALA A 132 -21.77 -15.18 -21.51
CA ALA A 132 -20.65 -14.86 -22.39
C ALA A 132 -21.06 -14.76 -23.87
N ALA A 133 -22.10 -15.48 -24.29
CA ALA A 133 -22.64 -15.38 -25.65
C ALA A 133 -23.34 -14.02 -25.88
N CYS A 134 -24.09 -13.49 -24.90
CA CYS A 134 -24.77 -12.19 -25.03
C CYS A 134 -23.94 -10.98 -24.56
N LEU A 135 -22.91 -11.19 -23.76
CA LEU A 135 -21.90 -10.20 -23.34
C LEU A 135 -20.49 -10.75 -23.62
N PRO A 136 -20.09 -10.87 -24.90
CA PRO A 136 -18.80 -11.43 -25.27
C PRO A 136 -17.65 -10.48 -24.89
N ASN A 137 -16.49 -11.06 -24.59
CA ASN A 137 -15.24 -10.34 -24.38
C ASN A 137 -15.01 -9.29 -25.47
N ARG A 138 -14.68 -8.07 -25.06
CA ARG A 138 -14.40 -6.95 -25.98
C ARG A 138 -12.93 -6.55 -25.97
N LEU A 139 -12.10 -7.18 -25.16
CA LEU A 139 -10.67 -6.90 -25.05
C LEU A 139 -9.85 -7.84 -25.94
N PRO A 140 -8.92 -7.32 -26.76
CA PRO A 140 -8.02 -8.16 -27.54
C PRO A 140 -6.97 -8.81 -26.64
N GLY A 141 -6.41 -9.94 -27.09
CA GLY A 141 -5.28 -10.59 -26.40
C GLY A 141 -5.64 -11.40 -25.15
N LEU A 142 -6.92 -11.71 -24.95
CA LEU A 142 -7.37 -12.63 -23.89
C LEU A 142 -6.70 -14.00 -24.05
N VAL A 143 -6.21 -14.54 -22.93
CA VAL A 143 -5.67 -15.90 -22.84
C VAL A 143 -6.47 -16.70 -21.81
N GLY A 144 -7.00 -17.85 -22.21
CA GLY A 144 -7.79 -18.75 -21.36
C GLY A 144 -9.25 -18.86 -21.82
N THR A 145 -10.12 -19.28 -20.90
CA THR A 145 -11.56 -19.44 -21.14
C THR A 145 -12.30 -18.29 -20.49
N TYR A 146 -12.83 -17.38 -21.33
CA TYR A 146 -13.60 -16.23 -20.89
C TYR A 146 -14.77 -16.63 -19.99
N GLY A 147 -15.03 -15.84 -18.95
CA GLY A 147 -16.01 -16.18 -17.92
C GLY A 147 -15.55 -17.19 -16.85
N ARG A 148 -14.46 -17.95 -17.06
CA ARG A 148 -14.07 -19.04 -16.13
C ARG A 148 -12.64 -18.94 -15.59
N GLN A 149 -11.66 -18.82 -16.48
CA GLN A 149 -10.26 -18.68 -16.12
C GLN A 149 -9.52 -18.04 -17.28
N TRP A 150 -9.21 -16.76 -17.17
CA TRP A 150 -8.63 -15.99 -18.26
C TRP A 150 -7.80 -14.81 -17.75
N TYR A 151 -6.85 -14.34 -18.54
CA TYR A 151 -6.17 -13.08 -18.29
C TYR A 151 -6.10 -12.22 -19.54
N VAL A 152 -5.95 -10.91 -19.33
CA VAL A 152 -5.75 -9.93 -20.40
C VAL A 152 -4.84 -8.81 -19.92
N ASP A 153 -4.10 -8.24 -20.86
CA ASP A 153 -3.23 -7.09 -20.64
C ASP A 153 -3.93 -5.82 -21.14
N VAL A 154 -4.06 -4.83 -20.27
CA VAL A 154 -4.78 -3.58 -20.55
C VAL A 154 -3.90 -2.34 -20.30
N PRO A 155 -3.87 -1.38 -21.24
CA PRO A 155 -4.24 -1.55 -22.65
C PRO A 155 -3.43 -2.66 -23.34
N ALA A 156 -3.92 -3.19 -24.46
CA ALA A 156 -3.20 -4.24 -25.19
C ALA A 156 -1.84 -3.76 -25.73
N GLN A 157 -1.73 -2.48 -26.08
CA GLN A 157 -0.47 -1.84 -26.45
C GLN A 157 0.10 -1.07 -25.26
N ALA A 158 1.35 -1.35 -24.86
CA ALA A 158 1.98 -0.77 -23.68
C ALA A 158 1.17 -1.01 -22.38
N PRO A 159 0.98 -2.28 -21.98
CA PRO A 159 0.10 -2.62 -20.87
C PRO A 159 0.55 -2.03 -19.54
N LEU A 160 -0.41 -1.45 -18.82
CA LEU A 160 -0.23 -0.96 -17.46
C LEU A 160 -0.68 -2.00 -16.43
N MET A 161 -1.65 -2.83 -16.77
CA MET A 161 -2.27 -3.79 -15.87
C MET A 161 -2.49 -5.14 -16.55
N ARG A 162 -2.10 -6.23 -15.87
CA ARG A 162 -2.61 -7.56 -16.16
C ARG A 162 -3.77 -7.87 -15.23
N LEU A 163 -4.93 -8.13 -15.82
CA LEU A 163 -6.10 -8.67 -15.12
C LEU A 163 -6.06 -10.19 -15.24
N VAL A 164 -6.02 -10.91 -14.11
CA VAL A 164 -6.09 -12.38 -14.07
C VAL A 164 -7.37 -12.80 -13.35
N LEU A 165 -8.34 -13.37 -14.06
CA LEU A 165 -9.66 -13.72 -13.57
C LEU A 165 -9.76 -15.23 -13.41
N ILE A 166 -10.09 -15.70 -12.21
CA ILE A 166 -10.06 -17.12 -11.84
C ILE A 166 -11.30 -17.52 -11.04
N SER A 167 -11.72 -18.78 -11.17
CA SER A 167 -12.91 -19.32 -10.50
C SER A 167 -12.60 -20.42 -9.47
N PRO A 168 -11.86 -20.15 -8.39
CA PRO A 168 -11.58 -21.13 -7.35
C PRO A 168 -12.83 -21.51 -6.56
N GLY A 169 -12.95 -22.80 -6.22
CA GLY A 169 -14.04 -23.30 -5.39
C GLY A 169 -15.41 -23.31 -6.09
N LEU A 170 -15.41 -23.25 -7.43
CA LEU A 170 -16.60 -23.37 -8.27
C LEU A 170 -16.63 -24.71 -9.01
N THR A 171 -17.83 -25.22 -9.24
CA THR A 171 -18.08 -26.45 -9.99
C THR A 171 -18.70 -26.10 -11.33
N PHE A 172 -18.05 -26.50 -12.42
CA PHE A 172 -18.55 -26.37 -13.78
C PHE A 172 -18.97 -27.73 -14.35
N PRO A 173 -19.67 -27.78 -15.49
CA PRO A 173 -20.02 -29.06 -16.13
C PRO A 173 -18.80 -29.95 -16.47
N ASP A 174 -17.62 -29.35 -16.65
CA ASP A 174 -16.35 -30.04 -16.89
C ASP A 174 -15.56 -30.35 -15.60
N GLY A 175 -16.13 -30.06 -14.43
CA GLY A 175 -15.62 -30.49 -13.12
C GLY A 175 -15.30 -29.33 -12.16
N ASP A 176 -14.74 -29.70 -11.01
CA ASP A 176 -14.39 -28.76 -9.96
C ASP A 176 -13.12 -27.98 -10.29
N TYR A 177 -13.18 -26.66 -10.11
CA TYR A 177 -12.05 -25.77 -10.33
C TYR A 177 -11.23 -25.64 -9.04
N VAL A 178 -10.27 -26.56 -8.89
CA VAL A 178 -9.40 -26.68 -7.71
C VAL A 178 -8.08 -25.95 -7.88
N TYR A 179 -7.70 -25.16 -6.87
CA TYR A 179 -6.46 -24.35 -6.83
C TYR A 179 -5.58 -24.71 -5.63
N THR A 180 -5.55 -25.98 -5.24
CA THR A 180 -4.55 -26.48 -4.27
C THR A 180 -3.14 -26.37 -4.85
N ALA A 181 -2.13 -26.25 -3.99
CA ALA A 181 -0.75 -26.09 -4.41
C ALA A 181 -0.33 -27.24 -5.34
N GLY A 182 0.21 -26.90 -6.51
CA GLY A 182 0.62 -27.85 -7.53
C GLY A 182 -0.49 -28.32 -8.48
N SER A 183 -1.76 -27.92 -8.28
CA SER A 183 -2.82 -28.19 -9.26
C SER A 183 -2.55 -27.46 -10.59
N PRO A 184 -3.09 -27.96 -11.73
CA PRO A 184 -2.92 -27.29 -13.02
C PRO A 184 -3.42 -25.83 -13.02
N ARG A 185 -4.55 -25.56 -12.37
CA ARG A 185 -5.13 -24.21 -12.31
C ARG A 185 -4.35 -23.29 -11.38
N TYR A 186 -3.81 -23.81 -10.27
CA TYR A 186 -2.86 -23.09 -9.41
C TYR A 186 -1.61 -22.69 -10.18
N ALA A 187 -1.00 -23.65 -10.91
CA ALA A 187 0.19 -23.41 -11.71
C ALA A 187 -0.06 -22.41 -12.84
N TRP A 188 -1.22 -22.49 -13.50
CA TRP A 188 -1.64 -21.53 -14.51
C TRP A 188 -1.76 -20.11 -13.94
N THR A 189 -2.39 -19.95 -12.78
CA THR A 189 -2.49 -18.64 -12.10
C THR A 189 -1.13 -18.08 -11.75
N ALA A 190 -0.24 -18.92 -11.20
CA ALA A 190 1.13 -18.53 -10.89
C ALA A 190 1.88 -18.06 -12.15
N ALA A 191 1.75 -18.79 -13.25
CA ALA A 191 2.38 -18.45 -14.53
C ALA A 191 1.81 -17.15 -15.14
N ALA A 192 0.50 -16.90 -15.04
CA ALA A 192 -0.11 -15.66 -15.51
C ALA A 192 0.44 -14.44 -14.75
N ILE A 193 0.59 -14.56 -13.42
CA ILE A 193 1.17 -13.53 -12.55
C ILE A 193 2.65 -13.31 -12.88
N ASP A 194 3.45 -14.39 -12.90
CA ASP A 194 4.88 -14.33 -13.18
C ASP A 194 5.16 -13.77 -14.59
N GLY A 195 4.33 -14.15 -15.57
CA GLY A 195 4.40 -13.64 -16.93
C GLY A 195 4.22 -12.13 -17.03
N ALA A 196 3.36 -11.53 -16.18
CA ALA A 196 3.20 -10.07 -16.17
C ALA A 196 4.44 -9.38 -15.61
N ARG A 197 5.02 -9.95 -14.55
CA ARG A 197 6.26 -9.44 -13.96
C ARG A 197 7.42 -9.53 -14.94
N ALA A 198 7.55 -10.66 -15.64
CA ALA A 198 8.56 -10.86 -16.67
C ALA A 198 8.41 -9.89 -17.85
N ALA A 199 7.16 -9.55 -18.22
CA ALA A 199 6.86 -8.57 -19.25
C ALA A 199 6.98 -7.10 -18.77
N GLY A 200 7.32 -6.86 -17.51
CA GLY A 200 7.44 -5.51 -16.96
C GLY A 200 6.11 -4.77 -16.79
N ILE A 201 4.99 -5.49 -16.75
CA ILE A 201 3.65 -4.89 -16.60
C ILE A 201 3.54 -4.32 -15.17
N PRO A 202 3.25 -3.01 -15.03
CA PRO A 202 3.27 -2.34 -13.74
C PRO A 202 2.35 -2.98 -12.68
N TRP A 203 1.14 -3.38 -13.04
CA TRP A 203 0.13 -3.86 -12.08
C TRP A 203 -0.33 -5.26 -12.41
N VAL A 204 -0.43 -6.11 -11.39
CA VAL A 204 -1.12 -7.40 -11.48
C VAL A 204 -2.30 -7.37 -10.53
N VAL A 205 -3.49 -7.48 -11.10
CA VAL A 205 -4.75 -7.54 -10.37
C VAL A 205 -5.38 -8.91 -10.62
N VAL A 206 -5.75 -9.59 -9.55
CA VAL A 206 -6.38 -10.92 -9.62
C VAL A 206 -7.83 -10.80 -9.19
N GLY A 207 -8.78 -11.21 -10.03
CA GLY A 207 -10.20 -11.26 -9.70
C GLY A 207 -10.67 -12.70 -9.49
N MET A 208 -11.50 -12.92 -8.48
CA MET A 208 -12.19 -14.17 -8.24
C MET A 208 -13.60 -13.92 -7.73
N HIS A 209 -14.49 -14.90 -7.70
CA HIS A 209 -15.80 -14.70 -7.08
C HIS A 209 -15.72 -14.85 -5.55
N LYS A 210 -15.22 -15.99 -5.06
CA LYS A 210 -15.21 -16.34 -3.64
C LYS A 210 -13.97 -15.82 -2.90
N PRO A 211 -14.10 -14.90 -1.92
CA PRO A 211 -12.97 -14.45 -1.11
C PRO A 211 -12.47 -15.56 -0.17
N CYS A 212 -11.24 -15.42 0.32
CA CYS A 212 -10.69 -16.30 1.36
C CYS A 212 -10.69 -15.63 2.75
N LEU A 213 -10.30 -14.35 2.81
CA LEU A 213 -10.47 -13.49 3.99
C LEU A 213 -11.86 -12.85 3.98
N SER A 214 -12.56 -12.88 5.11
CA SER A 214 -13.89 -12.30 5.22
C SER A 214 -14.23 -11.83 6.65
N VAL A 215 -14.98 -10.73 6.72
CA VAL A 215 -15.77 -10.35 7.90
C VAL A 215 -17.28 -10.56 7.66
N GLY A 216 -17.62 -11.38 6.67
CA GLY A 216 -18.99 -11.70 6.25
C GLY A 216 -19.49 -13.04 6.80
N GLN A 217 -20.15 -13.81 5.94
CA GLN A 217 -20.78 -15.09 6.31
C GLN A 217 -19.92 -16.30 5.99
N TYR A 218 -18.99 -16.18 5.04
CA TYR A 218 -18.27 -17.31 4.47
C TYR A 218 -16.83 -17.34 4.94
N ALA A 219 -16.34 -18.57 5.13
CA ALA A 219 -14.94 -18.85 5.38
C ALA A 219 -14.17 -18.93 4.04
N CYS A 220 -12.93 -19.43 4.09
CA CYS A 220 -12.06 -19.52 2.92
C CYS A 220 -12.45 -20.64 1.93
N GLU A 221 -13.49 -20.41 1.14
CA GLU A 221 -13.95 -21.36 0.12
C GLU A 221 -13.05 -21.43 -1.12
N SER A 222 -12.32 -20.36 -1.45
CA SER A 222 -11.35 -20.36 -2.56
C SER A 222 -10.07 -21.13 -2.25
N GLY A 223 -9.83 -21.46 -0.98
CA GLY A 223 -8.73 -22.30 -0.51
C GLY A 223 -7.49 -21.52 -0.07
N ALA A 224 -6.92 -21.93 1.07
CA ALA A 224 -5.77 -21.25 1.70
C ALA A 224 -4.51 -21.28 0.82
N ASP A 225 -4.28 -22.35 0.05
CA ASP A 225 -3.12 -22.46 -0.84
C ASP A 225 -3.09 -21.35 -1.89
N LEU A 226 -4.24 -21.01 -2.46
CA LEU A 226 -4.36 -19.93 -3.43
C LEU A 226 -4.11 -18.57 -2.76
N GLN A 227 -4.70 -18.30 -1.59
CA GLN A 227 -4.40 -17.09 -0.83
C GLN A 227 -2.89 -16.95 -0.57
N GLN A 228 -2.24 -18.03 -0.15
CA GLN A 228 -0.81 -18.07 0.10
C GLN A 228 0.01 -17.83 -1.16
N LEU A 229 -0.41 -18.37 -2.33
CA LEU A 229 0.20 -18.04 -3.62
C LEU A 229 0.15 -16.54 -3.89
N LEU A 230 -1.03 -15.92 -3.81
CA LEU A 230 -1.22 -14.52 -4.16
C LEU A 230 -0.37 -13.58 -3.27
N LEU A 231 -0.30 -13.88 -1.97
CA LEU A 231 0.57 -13.19 -1.01
C LEU A 231 2.05 -13.40 -1.32
N SER A 232 2.48 -14.64 -1.58
CA SER A 232 3.88 -14.96 -1.91
C SER A 232 4.35 -14.28 -3.19
N LYS A 233 3.45 -14.14 -4.17
CA LYS A 233 3.70 -13.46 -5.45
C LYS A 233 3.57 -11.94 -5.36
N ARG A 234 3.14 -11.41 -4.22
CA ARG A 234 2.85 -9.98 -4.00
C ARG A 234 2.00 -9.41 -5.14
N VAL A 235 0.86 -10.04 -5.37
CA VAL A 235 -0.18 -9.48 -6.23
C VAL A 235 -0.57 -8.11 -5.69
N ASP A 236 -0.75 -7.11 -6.55
CA ASP A 236 -0.96 -5.74 -6.08
C ASP A 236 -2.35 -5.58 -5.45
N LEU A 237 -3.38 -6.11 -6.12
CA LEU A 237 -4.77 -6.08 -5.67
C LEU A 237 -5.47 -7.39 -6.03
N VAL A 238 -6.21 -7.94 -5.07
CA VAL A 238 -7.09 -9.09 -5.26
C VAL A 238 -8.54 -8.63 -5.08
N LEU A 239 -9.39 -8.94 -6.05
CA LEU A 239 -10.78 -8.52 -6.12
C LEU A 239 -11.71 -9.73 -5.94
N SER A 240 -12.80 -9.55 -5.21
CA SER A 240 -13.82 -10.59 -5.04
C SER A 240 -15.26 -10.07 -4.99
N GLY A 241 -16.24 -10.96 -5.17
CA GLY A 241 -17.67 -10.75 -4.90
C GLY A 241 -18.13 -11.68 -3.78
N HIS A 242 -19.26 -12.37 -3.98
CA HIS A 242 -19.85 -13.45 -3.17
C HIS A 242 -20.36 -13.04 -1.78
N GLU A 243 -19.52 -12.34 -1.02
CA GLU A 243 -19.94 -11.66 0.18
C GLU A 243 -20.71 -10.40 -0.23
N HIS A 244 -22.00 -10.34 0.09
CA HIS A 244 -22.86 -9.21 -0.25
C HIS A 244 -22.58 -8.00 0.66
N LEU A 245 -21.37 -7.48 0.60
CA LEU A 245 -20.84 -6.39 1.39
C LEU A 245 -19.63 -5.79 0.65
N TYR A 246 -19.18 -4.65 1.13
CA TYR A 246 -17.86 -4.13 0.84
C TYR A 246 -16.91 -4.47 1.99
N GLN A 247 -15.71 -4.95 1.67
CA GLN A 247 -14.62 -5.05 2.64
C GLN A 247 -13.28 -4.91 1.95
N ARG A 248 -12.33 -4.28 2.64
CA ARG A 248 -10.96 -4.09 2.15
C ARG A 248 -9.97 -4.36 3.28
N THR A 249 -8.96 -5.17 3.00
CA THR A 249 -7.86 -5.42 3.93
C THR A 249 -6.90 -4.23 4.02
N LYS A 250 -6.16 -4.20 5.11
CA LYS A 250 -4.84 -3.55 5.17
C LYS A 250 -3.91 -4.18 4.13
N GLN A 251 -2.75 -3.58 3.89
CA GLN A 251 -1.74 -4.22 3.04
C GLN A 251 -1.09 -5.38 3.80
N LEU A 252 -1.17 -6.58 3.24
CA LEU A 252 -0.70 -7.81 3.87
C LEU A 252 0.50 -8.39 3.12
N ALA A 253 1.46 -8.97 3.84
CA ALA A 253 2.57 -9.69 3.22
C ALA A 253 3.10 -10.80 4.11
N LEU A 254 3.68 -11.81 3.46
CA LEU A 254 4.53 -12.78 4.14
C LEU A 254 5.86 -12.10 4.51
N ALA A 255 6.34 -12.39 5.72
CA ALA A 255 7.55 -11.83 6.32
C ALA A 255 8.15 -12.83 7.32
N PRO A 256 9.38 -12.63 7.83
CA PRO A 256 9.94 -13.54 8.84
C PRO A 256 9.06 -13.75 10.08
N GLY A 257 8.25 -12.75 10.47
CA GLY A 257 7.25 -12.86 11.54
C GLY A 257 5.88 -13.40 11.08
N CYS A 258 5.60 -13.41 9.78
CA CYS A 258 4.36 -13.90 9.18
C CYS A 258 4.67 -14.92 8.08
N ALA A 259 4.75 -16.20 8.47
CA ALA A 259 5.00 -17.29 7.52
C ALA A 259 3.77 -17.59 6.64
N ALA A 260 2.57 -17.33 7.15
CA ALA A 260 1.31 -17.53 6.45
C ALA A 260 0.20 -16.62 7.00
N VAL A 261 -0.71 -16.19 6.14
CA VAL A 261 -1.99 -15.63 6.58
C VAL A 261 -2.97 -16.79 6.67
N THR A 262 -3.21 -17.26 7.89
CA THR A 262 -4.05 -18.43 8.15
C THR A 262 -5.52 -18.01 8.30
N PRO A 263 -6.47 -18.60 7.54
CA PRO A 263 -7.89 -18.28 7.67
C PRO A 263 -8.40 -18.46 9.11
N ALA A 264 -9.40 -17.65 9.47
CA ALA A 264 -10.03 -17.56 10.79
C ALA A 264 -9.07 -17.19 11.95
N THR A 265 -7.93 -16.57 11.63
CA THR A 265 -6.97 -16.08 12.64
C THR A 265 -6.47 -14.68 12.30
N PHE A 266 -5.82 -14.03 13.26
CA PHE A 266 -5.11 -12.78 13.02
C PHE A 266 -3.67 -12.85 13.52
N ASP A 267 -2.76 -12.46 12.64
CA ASP A 267 -1.34 -12.26 12.91
C ASP A 267 -0.96 -10.83 12.51
N ALA A 268 -0.53 -10.04 13.49
CA ALA A 268 -0.14 -8.65 13.31
C ALA A 268 1.14 -8.50 12.47
N ASP A 269 2.02 -9.49 12.46
CA ASP A 269 3.27 -9.46 11.68
C ASP A 269 2.99 -9.59 10.18
N CYS A 270 1.78 -10.02 9.78
CA CYS A 270 1.35 -10.04 8.39
C CYS A 270 0.91 -8.67 7.87
N VAL A 271 0.69 -7.69 8.75
CA VAL A 271 0.21 -6.35 8.38
C VAL A 271 1.39 -5.43 8.09
N VAL A 272 1.55 -5.06 6.82
CA VAL A 272 2.60 -4.14 6.36
C VAL A 272 2.20 -2.68 6.63
N SER A 273 0.95 -2.33 6.33
CA SER A 273 0.44 -0.97 6.52
C SER A 273 -1.08 -0.97 6.66
N GLY A 274 -1.60 -0.21 7.62
CA GLY A 274 -3.02 0.10 7.76
C GLY A 274 -3.45 1.43 7.13
N ALA A 275 -2.57 2.12 6.41
CA ALA A 275 -2.87 3.40 5.78
C ALA A 275 -3.72 3.26 4.51
N SER A 276 -4.26 4.37 4.01
CA SER A 276 -4.89 4.44 2.67
C SER A 276 -3.90 4.80 1.55
N THR A 277 -2.64 5.11 1.88
CA THR A 277 -1.53 5.28 0.93
C THR A 277 -0.53 4.15 1.14
N LEU A 278 -0.53 3.20 0.22
CA LEU A 278 0.16 1.92 0.30
C LEU A 278 1.36 1.87 -0.64
N THR A 279 2.31 0.99 -0.32
CA THR A 279 3.57 0.91 -1.07
C THR A 279 3.53 -0.25 -2.07
N LYS A 280 3.77 0.05 -3.34
CA LYS A 280 3.89 -0.92 -4.43
C LYS A 280 4.95 -1.97 -4.11
N GLY A 281 4.59 -3.23 -4.29
CA GLY A 281 5.48 -4.37 -4.05
C GLY A 281 5.76 -4.69 -2.57
N ALA A 282 5.19 -3.94 -1.61
CA ALA A 282 5.34 -4.21 -0.19
C ALA A 282 4.41 -5.33 0.30
N GLY A 283 3.31 -5.59 -0.39
CA GLY A 283 2.31 -6.61 -0.06
C GLY A 283 1.05 -6.50 -0.91
N THR A 284 0.06 -7.32 -0.61
CA THR A 284 -1.22 -7.47 -1.32
C THR A 284 -2.37 -6.83 -0.55
N VAL A 285 -3.31 -6.22 -1.27
CA VAL A 285 -4.60 -5.78 -0.74
C VAL A 285 -5.69 -6.70 -1.28
N PHE A 286 -6.60 -7.14 -0.42
CA PHE A 286 -7.81 -7.87 -0.82
C PHE A 286 -9.01 -6.94 -0.67
N ALA A 287 -9.86 -6.87 -1.70
CA ALA A 287 -11.08 -6.10 -1.68
C ALA A 287 -12.25 -6.93 -2.22
N THR A 288 -13.26 -7.14 -1.38
CA THR A 288 -14.52 -7.74 -1.81
C THR A 288 -15.53 -6.63 -2.08
N VAL A 289 -16.14 -6.68 -3.26
CA VAL A 289 -17.02 -5.66 -3.83
C VAL A 289 -18.33 -6.32 -4.26
N GLY A 290 -18.96 -7.11 -3.37
CA GLY A 290 -20.27 -7.73 -3.61
C GLY A 290 -21.42 -6.76 -3.43
N THR A 291 -21.30 -5.61 -4.09
CA THR A 291 -22.16 -4.44 -3.94
C THR A 291 -22.92 -4.11 -5.23
N GLY A 292 -22.97 -5.05 -6.18
CA GLY A 292 -23.49 -4.88 -7.54
C GLY A 292 -25.01 -4.68 -7.59
N GLY A 293 -25.76 -5.15 -6.59
CA GLY A 293 -27.19 -4.84 -6.49
C GLY A 293 -28.03 -5.79 -5.63
N ILE A 294 -27.53 -6.98 -5.31
CA ILE A 294 -28.20 -7.93 -4.41
C ILE A 294 -28.31 -7.36 -2.97
N THR A 295 -29.25 -7.85 -2.18
CA THR A 295 -29.39 -7.43 -0.77
C THR A 295 -28.11 -7.70 0.03
N GLN A 296 -27.63 -6.68 0.74
CA GLN A 296 -26.41 -6.78 1.55
C GLN A 296 -26.58 -7.56 2.86
N ARG A 297 -25.48 -8.15 3.31
CA ARG A 297 -25.39 -8.97 4.54
C ARG A 297 -24.64 -8.23 5.64
N ALA A 298 -24.81 -8.70 6.87
CA ALA A 298 -24.17 -8.10 8.04
C ALA A 298 -22.64 -8.28 8.00
N VAL A 299 -21.93 -7.30 8.54
CA VAL A 299 -20.48 -7.39 8.83
C VAL A 299 -20.32 -7.88 10.27
N SER A 300 -19.49 -8.91 10.46
CA SER A 300 -19.09 -9.42 11.76
C SER A 300 -17.86 -8.65 12.27
N THR A 301 -18.07 -7.72 13.21
CA THR A 301 -16.97 -6.97 13.85
C THR A 301 -16.20 -7.78 14.89
N THR A 302 -16.73 -8.95 15.26
CA THR A 302 -16.11 -9.89 16.20
C THR A 302 -15.42 -11.05 15.49
N ASP A 303 -15.38 -11.05 14.15
CA ASP A 303 -14.64 -12.05 13.40
C ASP A 303 -13.15 -12.00 13.77
N PRO A 304 -12.47 -13.15 13.97
CA PRO A 304 -11.02 -13.18 14.23
C PRO A 304 -10.19 -12.46 13.17
N GLU A 305 -10.64 -12.41 11.92
CA GLU A 305 -9.96 -11.74 10.81
C GLU A 305 -10.24 -10.23 10.75
N ALA A 306 -11.20 -9.71 11.53
CA ALA A 306 -11.57 -8.29 11.53
C ALA A 306 -10.38 -7.32 11.64
N PRO A 307 -9.31 -7.61 12.43
CA PRO A 307 -8.15 -6.73 12.50
C PRO A 307 -7.31 -6.66 11.21
N TYR A 308 -7.50 -7.56 10.24
CA TYR A 308 -6.93 -7.43 8.90
C TYR A 308 -7.65 -6.39 8.03
N PHE A 309 -8.90 -6.06 8.34
CA PHE A 309 -9.70 -5.15 7.52
C PHE A 309 -9.47 -3.68 7.91
N ALA A 310 -9.29 -2.85 6.89
CA ALA A 310 -9.15 -1.40 7.02
C ALA A 310 -10.50 -0.68 6.82
N ALA A 311 -11.40 -1.26 6.04
CA ALA A 311 -12.74 -0.75 5.78
C ALA A 311 -13.71 -1.90 5.53
N ALA A 312 -14.95 -1.75 5.99
CA ALA A 312 -16.05 -2.66 5.67
C ALA A 312 -17.40 -1.93 5.74
N SER A 313 -18.36 -2.33 4.92
CA SER A 313 -19.75 -1.88 4.93
C SER A 313 -20.66 -3.00 4.46
N GLY A 314 -21.75 -3.22 5.19
CA GLY A 314 -22.75 -4.23 4.88
C GLY A 314 -24.14 -3.74 5.30
N LEU A 315 -25.02 -4.66 5.66
CA LEU A 315 -26.45 -4.42 5.92
C LEU A 315 -26.77 -3.16 6.75
N ALA A 316 -26.01 -2.90 7.83
CA ALA A 316 -26.25 -1.73 8.70
C ALA A 316 -26.03 -0.38 8.00
N THR A 317 -25.16 -0.33 6.99
CA THR A 317 -24.84 0.85 6.17
C THR A 317 -24.98 0.53 4.68
N ALA A 318 -25.95 -0.33 4.34
CA ALA A 318 -26.05 -0.97 3.02
C ALA A 318 -25.91 0.05 1.88
N THR A 319 -24.80 -0.03 1.16
CA THR A 319 -24.45 0.92 0.10
C THR A 319 -24.02 0.14 -1.12
N TRP A 320 -24.76 0.30 -2.22
CA TRP A 320 -24.45 -0.33 -3.50
C TRP A 320 -23.60 0.60 -4.34
N GLY A 321 -22.72 0.04 -5.16
CA GLY A 321 -21.74 0.81 -5.89
C GLY A 321 -20.70 -0.08 -6.55
N VAL A 322 -19.67 0.57 -7.09
CA VAL A 322 -18.53 -0.08 -7.73
C VAL A 322 -17.23 0.37 -7.08
N LEU A 323 -16.20 -0.45 -7.17
CA LEU A 323 -14.84 0.00 -6.95
C LEU A 323 -14.29 0.58 -8.26
N ASP A 324 -13.98 1.86 -8.25
CA ASP A 324 -13.39 2.62 -9.34
C ASP A 324 -11.87 2.63 -9.23
N LEU A 325 -11.19 2.05 -10.23
CA LEU A 325 -9.74 1.87 -10.27
C LEU A 325 -9.13 2.75 -11.36
N ARG A 326 -8.08 3.49 -11.02
CA ARG A 326 -7.27 4.26 -11.97
C ARG A 326 -5.80 3.90 -11.81
N ALA A 327 -5.19 3.38 -12.86
CA ALA A 327 -3.81 2.91 -12.86
C ALA A 327 -2.95 3.71 -13.85
N THR A 328 -1.91 4.36 -13.36
CA THR A 328 -0.79 4.88 -14.18
C THR A 328 0.39 3.92 -14.09
N ALA A 329 1.52 4.19 -14.74
CA ALA A 329 2.73 3.37 -14.58
C ALA A 329 3.20 3.23 -13.10
N THR A 330 2.93 4.23 -12.25
CA THR A 330 3.48 4.29 -10.89
C THR A 330 2.44 4.21 -9.79
N THR A 331 1.17 4.55 -10.07
CA THR A 331 0.11 4.56 -9.05
C THR A 331 -1.12 3.76 -9.50
N LEU A 332 -1.66 2.93 -8.60
CA LEU A 332 -2.99 2.34 -8.69
C LEU A 332 -3.87 2.98 -7.61
N ALA A 333 -4.81 3.84 -8.00
CA ALA A 333 -5.79 4.43 -7.11
C ALA A 333 -7.11 3.66 -7.18
N ALA A 334 -7.79 3.55 -6.05
CA ALA A 334 -9.06 2.86 -5.92
C ALA A 334 -10.02 3.69 -5.06
N ARG A 335 -11.27 3.86 -5.51
CA ARG A 335 -12.32 4.59 -4.81
C ARG A 335 -13.64 3.84 -4.90
N PHE A 336 -14.31 3.65 -3.78
CA PHE A 336 -15.67 3.14 -3.80
C PHE A 336 -16.62 4.24 -4.24
N GLU A 337 -17.22 4.06 -5.41
CA GLU A 337 -18.18 4.98 -6.01
C GLU A 337 -19.60 4.47 -5.75
N ARG A 338 -20.28 5.14 -4.82
CA ARG A 338 -21.66 4.85 -4.45
C ARG A 338 -22.61 5.08 -5.62
N ALA A 339 -23.50 4.11 -5.83
CA ALA A 339 -24.64 4.20 -6.72
C ALA A 339 -25.97 4.47 -5.96
N SER A 340 -26.25 3.72 -4.88
CA SER A 340 -27.49 3.83 -4.10
C SER A 340 -27.29 3.39 -2.65
N GLY A 341 -28.34 3.51 -1.82
CA GLY A 341 -28.30 3.08 -0.42
C GLY A 341 -27.74 4.11 0.55
N GLY A 342 -26.91 3.67 1.50
CA GLY A 342 -26.32 4.44 2.60
C GLY A 342 -25.32 5.50 2.16
N THR A 343 -24.32 5.82 2.97
CA THR A 343 -23.33 6.89 2.67
C THR A 343 -21.89 6.39 2.74
N PHE A 344 -21.69 5.08 2.69
CA PHE A 344 -20.36 4.51 2.77
C PHE A 344 -19.46 5.00 1.62
N ALA A 345 -18.22 5.32 1.97
CA ALA A 345 -17.17 5.68 1.05
C ALA A 345 -15.85 5.13 1.57
N ASP A 346 -14.99 4.68 0.66
CA ASP A 346 -13.62 4.29 0.95
C ASP A 346 -12.74 4.66 -0.25
N ALA A 347 -11.46 4.92 0.01
CA ALA A 347 -10.48 5.15 -1.01
C ALA A 347 -9.08 4.76 -0.52
N PHE A 348 -8.27 4.24 -1.43
CA PHE A 348 -6.87 3.94 -1.20
C PHE A 348 -6.04 4.07 -2.48
N SER A 349 -4.73 4.10 -2.33
CA SER A 349 -3.80 4.07 -3.45
C SER A 349 -2.61 3.17 -3.14
N ILE A 350 -2.07 2.52 -4.15
CA ILE A 350 -0.82 1.77 -4.12
C ILE A 350 0.13 2.51 -5.06
N GLY A 351 1.27 2.97 -4.56
CA GLY A 351 2.20 3.79 -5.33
C GLY A 351 3.65 3.54 -4.95
N PRO A 352 4.61 4.29 -5.52
CA PRO A 352 5.97 4.26 -5.00
C PRO A 352 5.95 4.54 -3.50
N THR A 353 6.93 3.99 -2.77
CA THR A 353 7.10 4.27 -1.34
C THR A 353 6.96 5.77 -1.13
N ALA A 354 5.95 6.18 -0.36
CA ALA A 354 5.78 7.57 -0.01
C ALA A 354 7.14 8.04 0.56
N PRO A 355 7.67 9.22 0.17
CA PRO A 355 8.87 9.74 0.80
C PRO A 355 8.62 9.71 2.30
N GLY A 356 9.34 8.85 3.04
CA GLY A 356 9.09 8.69 4.47
C GLY A 356 9.13 10.06 5.14
N THR A 357 8.33 10.26 6.19
CA THR A 357 8.20 11.55 6.91
C THR A 357 9.53 12.28 6.89
N PRO A 358 9.62 13.49 6.31
CA PRO A 358 10.87 14.21 6.20
C PRO A 358 11.58 14.22 7.55
N PRO A 359 12.89 13.95 7.60
CA PRO A 359 13.59 13.94 8.87
C PRO A 359 13.42 15.31 9.54
N PHE A 360 13.15 15.32 10.83
CA PHE A 360 13.07 16.58 11.58
C PHE A 360 14.48 17.13 11.88
N ALA A 361 15.51 16.31 11.68
CA ALA A 361 16.92 16.69 11.70
C ALA A 361 17.70 15.84 10.69
N ALA A 362 18.52 16.46 9.84
CA ALA A 362 19.38 15.76 8.90
C ALA A 362 20.65 16.56 8.62
N ASP A 363 21.79 15.87 8.61
CA ASP A 363 23.07 16.44 8.22
C ASP A 363 23.93 15.47 7.41
N THR A 364 24.21 15.82 6.14
CA THR A 364 25.09 15.04 5.24
C THR A 364 26.54 15.50 5.29
N PHE A 365 26.83 16.58 6.04
CA PHE A 365 28.15 17.17 6.20
C PHE A 365 28.86 17.47 4.87
N SER A 366 28.11 17.73 3.79
CA SER A 366 28.68 18.03 2.47
C SER A 366 29.36 19.40 2.40
N ARG A 367 29.11 20.26 3.39
CA ARG A 367 29.77 21.57 3.55
C ARG A 367 31.23 21.43 4.01
N THR A 368 31.97 22.54 3.92
CA THR A 368 33.31 22.65 4.53
C THR A 368 33.34 23.81 5.50
N THR A 369 33.71 23.53 6.76
CA THR A 369 33.79 24.51 7.84
C THR A 369 35.09 24.31 8.60
N ALA A 370 35.95 25.33 8.63
CA ALA A 370 37.26 25.24 9.29
C ALA A 370 37.16 25.19 10.83
N ILE A 371 36.18 25.87 11.42
CA ILE A 371 35.95 25.96 12.86
C ILE A 371 34.45 25.82 13.13
N GLY A 372 34.06 24.84 13.94
CA GLY A 372 32.67 24.52 14.23
C GLY A 372 32.01 23.60 13.21
N PHE A 373 30.82 23.11 13.55
CA PHE A 373 29.97 22.35 12.61
C PHE A 373 29.06 23.24 11.78
N GLY A 374 28.70 24.43 12.26
CA GLY A 374 27.68 25.27 11.60
C GLY A 374 26.28 24.68 11.72
N ALA A 375 25.43 24.96 10.73
CA ALA A 375 24.06 24.46 10.66
C ALA A 375 23.95 23.20 9.82
N ALA A 376 23.09 22.28 10.28
CA ALA A 376 22.66 21.11 9.52
C ALA A 376 21.66 21.51 8.42
N GLU A 377 21.59 20.71 7.36
CA GLU A 377 20.62 20.86 6.27
C GLU A 377 19.17 20.85 6.80
N THR A 378 18.91 20.11 7.88
CA THR A 378 17.64 20.15 8.62
C THR A 378 17.90 20.03 10.12
N GLY A 379 17.19 20.82 10.94
CA GLY A 379 17.31 20.77 12.41
C GLY A 379 18.14 21.91 13.03
N GLY A 380 18.66 22.83 12.21
CA GLY A 380 19.28 24.08 12.65
C GLY A 380 20.76 23.96 13.02
N ALA A 381 21.25 24.92 13.82
CA ALA A 381 22.65 24.98 14.24
C ALA A 381 23.02 23.84 15.19
N TRP A 382 24.17 23.20 14.95
CA TRP A 382 24.76 22.28 15.91
C TRP A 382 25.21 23.01 17.16
N ARG A 383 24.81 22.50 18.32
CA ARG A 383 25.36 22.90 19.62
C ARG A 383 26.54 21.99 19.93
N THR A 384 27.62 22.58 20.43
CA THR A 384 28.86 21.87 20.71
C THR A 384 29.38 22.20 22.10
N THR A 385 29.94 21.21 22.82
CA THR A 385 30.64 21.42 24.10
C THR A 385 32.15 21.23 23.93
N GLY A 386 32.95 22.22 24.32
CA GLY A 386 34.40 22.26 24.15
C GLY A 386 34.85 23.50 23.38
N ALA A 387 36.13 23.55 22.98
CA ALA A 387 36.63 24.64 22.14
C ALA A 387 36.07 24.48 20.71
N ALA A 388 35.64 25.57 20.08
CA ALA A 388 35.08 25.52 18.71
C ALA A 388 36.06 24.94 17.69
N ALA A 389 37.37 25.13 17.90
CA ALA A 389 38.44 24.58 17.07
C ALA A 389 38.58 23.04 17.15
N ASP A 390 37.89 22.39 18.08
CA ASP A 390 37.81 20.92 18.12
C ASP A 390 36.78 20.35 17.14
N PHE A 391 35.99 21.22 16.51
CA PHE A 391 34.94 20.84 15.57
C PHE A 391 35.26 21.44 14.20
N SER A 392 35.05 20.66 13.15
CA SER A 392 35.19 21.09 11.76
C SER A 392 34.32 20.20 10.87
N VAL A 393 33.99 20.68 9.67
CA VAL A 393 33.39 19.83 8.62
C VAL A 393 34.34 19.82 7.44
N SER A 394 34.77 18.65 7.01
CA SER A 394 35.57 18.52 5.80
C SER A 394 35.53 17.10 5.26
N ALA A 395 35.67 16.97 3.94
CA ALA A 395 35.63 15.71 3.22
C ALA A 395 34.36 14.89 3.51
N GLY A 396 33.20 15.55 3.53
CA GLY A 396 31.90 14.90 3.73
C GLY A 396 31.66 14.36 5.13
N ALA A 397 32.34 14.88 6.16
CA ALA A 397 32.14 14.43 7.53
C ALA A 397 32.32 15.55 8.56
N GLY A 398 31.50 15.52 9.60
CA GLY A 398 31.72 16.27 10.83
C GLY A 398 32.85 15.64 11.64
N ARG A 399 33.85 16.41 12.01
CA ARG A 399 35.06 15.94 12.69
C ARG A 399 35.14 16.51 14.11
N ILE A 400 35.20 15.62 15.09
CA ILE A 400 35.28 15.93 16.52
C ILE A 400 36.68 15.54 17.00
N ARG A 401 37.49 16.52 17.38
CA ARG A 401 38.83 16.33 17.94
C ARG A 401 38.75 16.14 19.45
N LEU A 402 39.37 15.06 19.93
CA LEU A 402 39.59 14.80 21.35
C LEU A 402 41.07 15.06 21.65
N PRO A 403 41.41 16.26 22.17
CA PRO A 403 42.80 16.75 22.14
C PRO A 403 43.74 16.06 23.12
N ALA A 404 43.21 15.48 24.19
CA ALA A 404 43.97 14.87 25.28
C ALA A 404 43.25 13.64 25.84
N PRO A 405 43.95 12.75 26.56
CA PRO A 405 43.32 11.67 27.29
C PRO A 405 42.27 12.19 28.28
N GLY A 406 41.12 11.53 28.37
CA GLY A 406 40.02 11.95 29.23
C GLY A 406 39.18 13.10 28.68
N ALA A 407 39.47 13.59 27.47
CA ALA A 407 38.67 14.62 26.83
C ALA A 407 37.32 14.06 26.36
N GLY A 408 36.24 14.80 26.67
CA GLY A 408 34.89 14.56 26.13
C GLY A 408 34.42 15.73 25.27
N ARG A 409 33.68 15.44 24.19
CA ARG A 409 33.02 16.43 23.34
C ARG A 409 31.59 16.00 23.07
N ASP A 410 30.68 16.96 23.09
CA ASP A 410 29.26 16.72 22.89
C ASP A 410 28.77 17.57 21.72
N VAL A 411 27.98 16.98 20.83
CA VAL A 411 27.31 17.67 19.72
C VAL A 411 25.83 17.30 19.71
N ALA A 412 24.95 18.29 19.55
CA ALA A 412 23.50 18.06 19.52
C ALA A 412 22.79 19.03 18.57
N LEU A 413 21.70 18.57 17.97
CA LEU A 413 20.79 19.43 17.19
C LEU A 413 19.72 20.00 18.12
N ALA A 414 19.28 21.23 17.87
CA ALA A 414 18.36 21.93 18.78
C ALA A 414 16.88 21.54 18.60
N VAL A 415 16.57 20.61 17.69
CA VAL A 415 15.22 20.08 17.46
C VAL A 415 14.90 18.95 18.42
N ALA A 416 13.70 18.98 18.99
CA ALA A 416 13.27 18.01 19.98
C ALA A 416 12.13 17.14 19.44
N SER A 417 12.22 15.84 19.70
CA SER A 417 11.14 14.88 19.46
C SER A 417 10.98 13.97 20.67
N ALA A 418 9.78 13.45 20.86
CA ALA A 418 9.52 12.45 21.89
C ALA A 418 9.42 11.03 21.37
N SER A 419 9.57 10.83 20.07
CA SER A 419 9.86 9.53 19.48
C SER A 419 10.89 9.77 18.40
N THR A 420 12.07 9.20 18.56
CA THR A 420 13.20 9.47 17.67
C THR A 420 13.75 8.15 17.15
N ASP A 421 13.91 8.08 15.83
CA ASP A 421 14.77 7.15 15.12
C ASP A 421 15.96 7.91 14.56
N LEU A 422 17.12 7.72 15.20
CA LEU A 422 18.37 8.39 14.86
C LEU A 422 19.32 7.39 14.20
N ALA A 423 19.69 7.67 12.96
CA ALA A 423 20.73 6.96 12.23
C ALA A 423 21.91 7.90 11.94
N LEU A 424 23.13 7.37 11.98
CA LEU A 424 24.35 8.06 11.57
C LEU A 424 25.47 7.07 11.24
N THR A 425 26.47 7.55 10.53
CA THR A 425 27.75 6.88 10.33
C THR A 425 28.77 7.45 11.30
N VAL A 426 29.63 6.60 11.86
CA VAL A 426 30.77 7.01 12.69
C VAL A 426 32.05 6.32 12.25
N ALA A 427 33.19 6.99 12.43
CA ALA A 427 34.52 6.39 12.25
C ALA A 427 35.57 7.06 13.14
N ALA A 428 36.60 6.33 13.53
CA ALA A 428 37.76 6.90 14.22
C ALA A 428 38.93 7.07 13.24
N ASP A 429 39.69 8.16 13.34
CA ASP A 429 40.89 8.36 12.52
C ASP A 429 42.03 7.37 12.84
N ARG A 430 41.98 6.75 14.01
CA ARG A 430 42.92 5.73 14.48
C ARG A 430 42.31 4.85 15.57
N VAL A 431 42.94 3.71 15.85
CA VAL A 431 42.61 2.88 17.02
C VAL A 431 43.13 3.58 18.28
N ALA A 432 42.23 3.99 19.17
CA ALA A 432 42.58 4.64 20.42
C ALA A 432 43.16 3.64 21.42
N THR A 433 44.23 4.02 22.13
CA THR A 433 44.84 3.19 23.19
C THR A 433 44.08 3.32 24.53
N GLY A 434 44.49 2.57 25.56
CA GLY A 434 43.79 2.52 26.85
C GLY A 434 42.49 1.71 26.74
N SER A 435 41.38 2.22 27.31
CA SER A 435 40.05 1.58 27.14
C SER A 435 39.34 1.97 25.82
N GLY A 436 40.02 2.72 24.96
CA GLY A 436 39.56 3.08 23.62
C GLY A 436 38.75 4.37 23.54
N LEU A 437 37.95 4.47 22.49
CA LEU A 437 37.04 5.58 22.20
C LEU A 437 35.61 5.17 22.55
N HIS A 438 34.90 6.02 23.28
CA HIS A 438 33.52 5.81 23.70
C HIS A 438 32.62 6.78 22.96
N VAL A 439 31.65 6.26 22.21
CA VAL A 439 30.69 7.04 21.43
C VAL A 439 29.29 6.76 21.95
N ALA A 440 28.70 7.76 22.60
CA ALA A 440 27.32 7.72 23.05
C ALA A 440 26.42 8.42 22.03
N VAL A 441 25.45 7.69 21.49
CA VAL A 441 24.47 8.20 20.52
C VAL A 441 23.13 8.35 21.25
N GLY A 442 22.74 9.60 21.48
CA GLY A 442 21.55 9.98 22.22
C GLY A 442 20.38 10.24 21.30
N ALA A 443 19.37 9.37 21.32
CA ALA A 443 18.13 9.59 20.55
C ALA A 443 17.16 10.56 21.25
N ARG A 444 17.28 10.69 22.58
CA ARG A 444 16.40 11.56 23.37
C ARG A 444 17.15 12.11 24.60
N ARG A 445 17.65 13.34 24.47
CA ARG A 445 18.27 14.11 25.57
C ARG A 445 17.34 15.21 26.04
N VAL A 446 17.00 15.20 27.32
CA VAL A 446 16.13 16.18 27.97
C VAL A 446 16.99 17.13 28.79
N ALA A 447 17.00 18.41 28.40
CA ALA A 447 17.87 19.43 29.01
C ALA A 447 17.68 19.48 30.54
N GLY A 448 18.78 19.40 31.28
CA GLY A 448 18.78 19.41 32.75
C GLY A 448 18.28 18.13 33.43
N VAL A 449 17.71 17.18 32.67
CA VAL A 449 17.10 15.97 33.21
C VAL A 449 17.92 14.71 32.93
N GLY A 450 18.43 14.56 31.71
CA GLY A 450 19.20 13.37 31.34
C GLY A 450 19.03 12.94 29.88
N GLU A 451 19.30 11.67 29.59
CA GLU A 451 19.36 11.17 28.22
C GLU A 451 19.14 9.65 28.15
N TYR A 452 18.45 9.16 27.11
CA TYR A 452 18.56 7.78 26.65
C TYR A 452 19.58 7.66 25.53
N ARG A 453 20.55 6.74 25.67
CA ARG A 453 21.66 6.60 24.73
C ARG A 453 22.05 5.15 24.45
N ALA A 454 22.50 4.92 23.22
CA ALA A 454 23.32 3.77 22.89
C ALA A 454 24.79 4.07 23.20
N LYS A 455 25.52 3.10 23.74
CA LYS A 455 26.96 3.18 24.00
C LYS A 455 27.70 2.30 23.02
N VAL A 456 28.35 2.91 22.04
CA VAL A 456 29.27 2.23 21.11
C VAL A 456 30.68 2.40 21.65
N GLN A 457 31.32 1.30 22.02
CA GLN A 457 32.70 1.30 22.49
C GLN A 457 33.63 0.73 21.42
N LEU A 458 34.61 1.54 21.01
CA LEU A 458 35.66 1.18 20.06
C LEU A 458 36.96 0.96 20.85
N THR A 459 37.27 -0.30 21.14
CA THR A 459 38.34 -0.68 22.07
C THR A 459 39.74 -0.67 21.45
N ALA A 460 40.78 -0.65 22.28
CA ALA A 460 42.17 -0.70 21.81
C ALA A 460 42.56 -2.00 21.07
N THR A 461 41.77 -3.07 21.20
CA THR A 461 41.95 -4.34 20.49
C THR A 461 41.23 -4.39 19.14
N GLY A 462 40.55 -3.30 18.73
CA GLY A 462 39.76 -3.27 17.50
C GLY A 462 38.35 -3.87 17.65
N THR A 463 37.93 -4.25 18.86
CA THR A 463 36.57 -4.76 19.11
C THR A 463 35.57 -3.61 19.15
N VAL A 464 34.41 -3.81 18.49
CA VAL A 464 33.23 -2.94 18.62
C VAL A 464 32.25 -3.58 19.60
N ALA A 465 31.86 -2.83 20.62
CA ALA A 465 30.87 -3.26 21.60
C ALA A 465 29.69 -2.28 21.67
N LEU A 466 28.50 -2.79 21.96
CA LEU A 466 27.27 -2.02 22.05
C LEU A 466 26.56 -2.29 23.39
N GLY A 467 26.05 -1.24 24.02
CA GLY A 467 25.17 -1.32 25.18
C GLY A 467 24.13 -0.20 25.18
N LEU A 468 23.20 -0.25 26.14
CA LEU A 468 22.18 0.78 26.32
C LEU A 468 22.25 1.33 27.75
N ALA A 469 22.15 2.65 27.88
CA ALA A 469 22.16 3.31 29.17
C ALA A 469 21.18 4.49 29.18
N ARG A 470 20.75 4.87 30.37
CA ARG A 470 20.20 6.19 30.63
C ARG A 470 21.17 7.01 31.48
N VAL A 471 21.12 8.32 31.33
CA VAL A 471 21.72 9.28 32.25
C VAL A 471 20.60 10.03 32.93
N THR A 472 20.70 10.23 34.24
CA THR A 472 19.85 11.15 34.99
C THR A 472 20.69 12.27 35.60
N GLY A 473 20.11 13.47 35.63
CA GLY A 473 20.83 14.70 35.92
C GLY A 473 21.95 14.96 34.90
N LYS A 474 23.14 15.31 35.41
CA LYS A 474 24.32 15.59 34.57
C LYS A 474 25.31 14.42 34.45
N THR A 475 25.31 13.49 35.40
CA THR A 475 26.43 12.55 35.57
C THR A 475 26.03 11.13 35.95
N THR A 476 24.81 10.88 36.41
CA THR A 476 24.41 9.55 36.91
C THR A 476 24.03 8.64 35.76
N GLU A 477 24.96 7.79 35.33
CA GLU A 477 24.68 6.75 34.34
C GLU A 477 24.07 5.50 34.99
N THR A 478 22.99 4.98 34.40
CA THR A 478 22.42 3.67 34.73
C THR A 478 22.47 2.78 33.50
N VAL A 479 23.09 1.61 33.64
CA VAL A 479 23.16 0.60 32.58
C VAL A 479 21.79 -0.08 32.44
N LEU A 480 21.20 -0.03 31.24
CA LEU A 480 19.93 -0.69 30.91
C LEU A 480 20.15 -2.00 30.16
N ARG A 481 21.22 -2.06 29.36
CA ARG A 481 21.80 -3.27 28.78
C ARG A 481 23.31 -3.17 28.86
N ALA A 482 23.95 -4.21 29.41
CA ALA A 482 25.39 -4.28 29.52
C ALA A 482 26.05 -4.10 28.14
N THR A 483 27.19 -3.42 28.11
CA THR A 483 27.96 -3.24 26.88
C THR A 483 28.67 -4.55 26.57
N ALA A 484 28.39 -5.13 25.41
CA ALA A 484 28.94 -6.41 24.97
C ALA A 484 29.49 -6.31 23.55
N ALA A 485 30.50 -7.12 23.23
CA ALA A 485 31.06 -7.19 21.88
C ALA A 485 29.98 -7.60 20.87
N VAL A 486 29.95 -6.93 19.72
CA VAL A 486 29.07 -7.29 18.61
C VAL A 486 29.74 -8.41 17.80
N PRO A 487 29.15 -9.61 17.72
CA PRO A 487 29.78 -10.75 17.05
C PRO A 487 30.15 -10.43 15.60
N GLY A 488 31.39 -10.75 15.21
CA GLY A 488 31.90 -10.54 13.86
C GLY A 488 32.25 -9.09 13.49
N LEU A 489 32.03 -8.12 14.39
CA LEU A 489 32.29 -6.71 14.11
C LEU A 489 33.58 -6.22 14.76
N THR A 490 34.56 -5.88 13.93
CA THR A 490 35.81 -5.23 14.32
C THR A 490 35.97 -3.89 13.62
N TYR A 491 36.84 -3.04 14.14
CA TYR A 491 37.18 -1.75 13.53
C TYR A 491 38.70 -1.53 13.48
N ALA A 492 39.11 -0.78 12.47
CA ALA A 492 40.42 -0.16 12.33
C ALA A 492 40.26 1.34 12.05
N ALA A 493 41.38 2.04 11.86
CA ALA A 493 41.39 3.43 11.42
C ALA A 493 40.52 3.60 10.15
N GLY A 494 39.60 4.56 10.16
CA GLY A 494 38.72 4.88 9.03
C GLY A 494 37.59 3.88 8.78
N THR A 495 37.43 2.84 9.59
CA THR A 495 36.29 1.92 9.44
C THR A 495 34.97 2.66 9.68
N LEU A 496 34.13 2.72 8.64
CA LEU A 496 32.80 3.30 8.71
C LEU A 496 31.83 2.33 9.38
N LEU A 497 31.22 2.77 10.48
CA LEU A 497 30.22 2.03 11.23
C LEU A 497 28.89 2.78 11.16
N ARG A 498 27.84 2.10 10.71
CA ARG A 498 26.46 2.62 10.81
C ARG A 498 25.94 2.32 12.21
N VAL A 499 25.31 3.32 12.82
CA VAL A 499 24.65 3.22 14.12
C VAL A 499 23.22 3.68 13.95
N ARG A 500 22.27 2.88 14.42
CA ARG A 500 20.85 3.28 14.51
C ARG A 500 20.37 3.10 15.94
N VAL A 501 19.72 4.13 16.48
CA VAL A 501 19.19 4.17 17.84
C VAL A 501 17.75 4.67 17.79
N GLN A 502 16.85 3.95 18.43
CA GLN A 502 15.45 4.33 18.53
C GLN A 502 15.03 4.47 20.00
N ALA A 503 14.35 5.58 20.30
CA ALA A 503 13.65 5.80 21.57
C ALA A 503 12.19 6.10 21.25
N VAL A 504 11.32 5.09 21.36
CA VAL A 504 9.91 5.13 20.94
C VAL A 504 9.00 5.03 22.15
N GLY A 505 7.93 5.84 22.18
CA GLY A 505 6.95 5.81 23.26
C GLY A 505 7.33 6.67 24.46
N ARG A 506 6.31 7.04 25.24
CA ARG A 506 6.40 7.94 26.41
C ARG A 506 5.91 7.29 27.70
N ALA A 507 5.40 6.06 27.70
CA ALA A 507 4.92 5.37 28.90
C ALA A 507 4.61 3.90 28.58
N PRO A 508 5.61 3.02 28.43
CA PRO A 508 7.04 3.23 28.64
C PRO A 508 7.78 3.73 27.39
N THR A 509 9.10 3.89 27.48
CA THR A 509 9.98 4.12 26.31
C THR A 509 10.69 2.82 25.95
N THR A 510 10.54 2.39 24.70
CA THR A 510 11.34 1.31 24.10
C THR A 510 12.61 1.93 23.52
N LEU A 511 13.77 1.59 24.10
CA LEU A 511 15.09 1.99 23.65
C LEU A 511 15.77 0.80 22.96
N ARG A 512 16.19 0.97 21.70
CA ARG A 512 16.87 -0.08 20.94
C ARG A 512 17.99 0.48 20.07
N ALA A 513 19.03 -0.31 19.86
CA ALA A 513 20.18 0.08 19.05
C ALA A 513 20.80 -1.09 18.31
N ARG A 514 21.38 -0.78 17.14
CA ARG A 514 22.24 -1.68 16.38
C ARG A 514 23.41 -0.91 15.79
N VAL A 515 24.54 -1.60 15.62
CA VAL A 515 25.76 -1.09 14.99
C VAL A 515 26.32 -2.16 14.06
N TRP A 516 26.71 -1.76 12.85
CA TRP A 516 27.23 -2.67 11.82
C TRP A 516 28.20 -1.92 10.89
N ARG A 517 28.95 -2.67 10.07
CA ARG A 517 29.85 -2.05 9.09
C ARG A 517 29.03 -1.39 7.98
N ALA A 518 29.39 -0.17 7.58
CA ALA A 518 28.61 0.59 6.60
C ALA A 518 28.51 -0.07 5.21
N SER A 519 29.44 -0.97 4.86
CA SER A 519 29.43 -1.74 3.62
C SER A 519 28.50 -2.96 3.66
N GLU A 520 27.91 -3.27 4.81
CA GLU A 520 27.01 -4.40 5.00
C GLU A 520 25.55 -3.92 5.08
N PRO A 521 24.58 -4.75 4.66
CA PRO A 521 23.17 -4.42 4.80
C PRO A 521 22.82 -4.23 6.28
N GLU A 522 21.83 -3.37 6.55
CA GLU A 522 21.33 -3.15 7.90
C GLU A 522 20.79 -4.46 8.49
N PRO A 523 21.28 -4.92 9.66
CA PRO A 523 20.81 -6.16 10.28
C PRO A 523 19.33 -6.09 10.61
N THR A 524 18.56 -7.14 10.37
CA THR A 524 17.12 -7.16 10.67
C THR A 524 16.82 -7.24 12.17
N THR A 525 17.76 -7.73 12.98
CA THR A 525 17.65 -7.84 14.44
C THR A 525 18.30 -6.65 15.16
N TRP A 526 17.71 -6.24 16.29
CA TRP A 526 18.31 -5.23 17.17
C TRP A 526 19.37 -5.87 18.04
N THR A 527 20.61 -5.37 17.98
CA THR A 527 21.72 -5.85 18.82
C THR A 527 21.43 -5.66 20.31
N ALA A 528 20.77 -4.56 20.68
CA ALA A 528 20.29 -4.32 22.04
C ALA A 528 18.90 -3.67 22.01
N SER A 529 18.03 -4.06 22.93
CA SER A 529 16.68 -3.51 23.10
C SER A 529 16.25 -3.61 24.56
N VAL A 530 15.59 -2.59 25.11
CA VAL A 530 15.09 -2.52 26.49
C VAL A 530 13.88 -1.60 26.57
N ILE A 531 13.00 -1.85 27.54
CA ILE A 531 11.89 -0.97 27.91
C ILE A 531 12.26 -0.27 29.22
N ASP A 532 12.15 1.05 29.27
CA ASP A 532 12.41 1.86 30.47
C ASP A 532 11.24 2.82 30.76
N ALA A 533 10.91 2.96 32.05
CA ALA A 533 9.77 3.70 32.54
C ALA A 533 10.14 5.01 33.28
N THR A 534 11.34 5.55 33.07
CA THR A 534 11.77 6.80 33.72
C THR A 534 10.95 7.99 33.24
N ALA A 535 9.96 8.40 34.04
CA ALA A 535 9.00 9.46 33.70
C ALA A 535 9.67 10.76 33.23
N ALA A 536 10.76 11.17 33.89
CA ALA A 536 11.45 12.41 33.55
C ALA A 536 12.08 12.39 32.13
N LEU A 537 12.37 11.21 31.57
CA LEU A 537 12.92 11.05 30.22
C LEU A 537 11.85 10.74 29.14
N GLN A 538 10.58 10.74 29.53
CA GLN A 538 9.44 10.44 28.66
C GLN A 538 8.81 11.69 28.00
N VAL A 539 9.58 12.77 27.95
CA VAL A 539 9.22 14.03 27.27
C VAL A 539 10.00 14.21 25.97
N SER A 540 9.71 15.26 25.20
CA SER A 540 10.48 15.56 24.00
C SER A 540 11.93 15.90 24.35
N GLY A 541 12.88 15.33 23.61
CA GLY A 541 14.31 15.55 23.80
C GLY A 541 15.05 15.65 22.47
N THR A 542 16.27 16.16 22.51
CA THR A 542 17.08 16.41 21.31
C THR A 542 17.97 15.22 20.97
N PRO A 543 18.26 14.96 19.68
CA PRO A 543 19.26 14.00 19.27
C PRO A 543 20.69 14.58 19.39
N GLY A 544 21.67 13.72 19.67
CA GLY A 544 23.07 14.14 19.76
C GLY A 544 24.07 12.99 19.87
N VAL A 545 25.36 13.35 19.82
CA VAL A 545 26.50 12.43 19.95
C VAL A 545 27.45 12.97 21.00
N ASN A 546 27.86 12.10 21.91
CA ASN A 546 28.91 12.37 22.89
C ASN A 546 30.11 11.46 22.60
N ALA A 547 31.28 12.05 22.44
CA ALA A 547 32.52 11.34 22.18
C ALA A 547 33.47 11.53 23.37
N TYR A 548 34.03 10.44 23.88
CA TYR A 548 34.96 10.45 25.01
C TYR A 548 36.18 9.58 24.74
N LEU A 549 37.37 10.15 24.86
CA LEU A 549 38.63 9.43 24.76
C LEU A 549 39.06 8.95 26.16
N SER A 550 39.41 7.67 26.29
CA SER A 550 39.92 7.10 27.54
C SER A 550 40.99 7.98 28.19
N SER A 551 40.90 8.19 29.51
CA SER A 551 41.94 8.86 30.30
C SER A 551 43.27 8.12 30.31
N ALA A 552 43.26 6.81 30.02
CA ALA A 552 44.46 5.98 29.88
C ALA A 552 45.05 5.97 28.46
N ALA A 553 44.45 6.70 27.51
CA ALA A 553 44.98 6.79 26.15
C ALA A 553 46.35 7.48 26.13
N ARG A 554 47.24 7.03 25.25
CA ARG A 554 48.60 7.56 25.04
C ARG A 554 48.82 8.13 23.65
N ASN A 555 47.82 8.05 22.78
CA ASN A 555 47.91 8.44 21.37
C ASN A 555 46.94 9.55 20.97
N ALA A 556 46.62 10.45 21.92
CA ALA A 556 45.89 11.68 21.62
C ALA A 556 46.73 12.62 20.71
N PRO A 557 46.10 13.45 19.87
CA PRO A 557 44.66 13.56 19.67
C PRO A 557 44.08 12.39 18.86
N VAL A 558 42.84 12.02 19.17
CA VAL A 558 42.00 11.10 18.37
C VAL A 558 40.83 11.90 17.81
N ARG A 559 40.42 11.62 16.57
CA ARG A 559 39.27 12.26 15.94
C ARG A 559 38.15 11.24 15.71
N LEU A 560 36.95 11.59 16.17
CA LEU A 560 35.72 10.93 15.74
C LEU A 560 35.17 11.66 14.52
N LEU A 561 34.83 10.92 13.48
CA LEU A 561 34.09 11.38 12.33
C LEU A 561 32.64 10.95 12.51
N ILE A 562 31.71 11.85 12.21
CA ILE A 562 30.28 11.56 12.07
C ILE A 562 29.80 12.01 10.70
N ASP A 563 28.89 11.25 10.10
CA ASP A 563 28.33 11.54 8.78
C ASP A 563 26.91 10.95 8.67
N ASP A 564 26.14 11.36 7.65
CA ASP A 564 24.78 10.89 7.34
C ASP A 564 23.85 10.88 8.57
N VAL A 565 23.86 11.97 9.36
CA VAL A 565 23.00 12.06 10.53
C VAL A 565 21.57 12.27 10.06
N VAL A 566 20.65 11.39 10.44
CA VAL A 566 19.22 11.49 10.09
C VAL A 566 18.38 11.12 11.30
N ALA A 567 17.51 12.04 11.73
CA ALA A 567 16.55 11.85 12.80
C ALA A 567 15.10 11.95 12.27
N ARG A 568 14.33 10.88 12.48
CA ARG A 568 12.93 10.79 12.04
C ARG A 568 12.01 10.47 13.21
N THR A 569 10.75 10.82 13.06
CA THR A 569 9.70 10.23 13.90
C THR A 569 9.41 8.82 13.36
N PRO A 570 9.62 7.77 14.17
CA PRO A 570 9.39 6.38 13.78
C PRO A 570 7.93 6.01 13.62
#